data_AF-A0A7X0C1Y7-F1
#
_entry.id   AF-A0A7X0C1Y7-F1
#
_cell.length_a   1.000
_cell.length_b   1.000
_cell.length_c   1.000
_cell.angle_alpha   90.00
_cell.angle_beta   90.00
_cell.angle_gamma   90.00
#
_symmetry.space_group_name_H-M   'P 1'
#
loop_
_entity.id
_entity.type
_entity.pdbx_description
1 polymer ?
#
loop_
_entity_poly.entity_id
_entity_poly.type
_entity_poly.pdbx_seq_one_letter_code
_entity_poly.pdbx_strand_id
1 'polypeptide(L)'
;MNYLENGMGHMDWMGISMCRFCGQHNGASDFTDGVYVWPEGLSHYLKEHGVRLPSEFVAHVMARIDAKTDGGTWWRTATMEQPDDGPKDSA
;
A
#
# COMPACT_ATOMS: atom_id res chain seq x y z
N MET A 1 4.74 -5.27 6.56
CA MET A 1 3.67 -4.40 6.02
C MET A 1 2.60 -5.28 5.41
N ASN A 2 1.33 -5.07 5.75
CA ASN A 2 0.25 -5.91 5.25
C ASN A 2 -0.56 -5.19 4.15
N TYR A 3 -0.13 -5.32 2.89
CA TYR A 3 -0.67 -4.54 1.77
C TYR A 3 -2.20 -4.65 1.65
N LEU A 4 -2.76 -5.86 1.73
CA LEU A 4 -4.20 -6.09 1.53
C LEU A 4 -5.08 -5.46 2.62
N GLU A 5 -4.60 -5.40 3.85
CA GLU A 5 -5.35 -4.79 4.98
C GLU A 5 -5.19 -3.28 5.08
N ASN A 6 -4.29 -2.69 4.28
CA ASN A 6 -4.01 -1.25 4.27
C ASN A 6 -4.44 -0.59 2.95
N GLY A 7 -5.33 -1.23 2.20
CA GLY A 7 -5.96 -0.61 1.04
C GLY A 7 -6.85 0.56 1.45
N MET A 8 -7.09 1.47 0.51
CA MET A 8 -8.09 2.52 0.68
C MET A 8 -9.48 1.91 0.61
N GLY A 9 -10.43 2.42 1.41
CA GLY A 9 -11.84 2.02 1.30
C GLY A 9 -12.39 2.32 -0.09
N HIS A 10 -12.93 1.30 -0.77
CA HIS A 10 -13.59 1.45 -2.05
C HIS A 10 -15.11 1.50 -1.89
N MET A 11 -15.68 0.56 -1.13
CA MET A 11 -17.12 0.46 -0.91
C MET A 11 -17.42 -0.31 0.37
N ASP A 12 -18.47 0.08 1.08
CA ASP A 12 -19.03 -0.67 2.20
C ASP A 12 -20.39 -1.27 1.80
N TRP A 13 -20.63 -2.50 2.24
CA TRP A 13 -21.86 -3.22 1.96
C TRP A 13 -22.68 -3.38 3.24
N MET A 14 -24.01 -3.48 3.11
CA MET A 14 -24.93 -3.64 4.25
C MET A 14 -25.00 -5.09 4.78
N GLY A 15 -23.98 -5.92 4.53
CA GLY A 15 -23.98 -7.33 4.87
C GLY A 15 -22.58 -7.88 5.13
N ILE A 16 -22.49 -8.88 6.01
CA ILE A 16 -21.23 -9.55 6.37
C ILE A 16 -21.03 -10.76 5.45
N SER A 17 -19.85 -10.86 4.85
CA SER A 17 -19.40 -12.01 4.10
C SER A 17 -18.85 -13.09 5.04
N MET A 18 -19.12 -14.37 4.77
CA MET A 18 -18.62 -15.50 5.57
C MET A 18 -17.59 -16.31 4.79
N CYS A 19 -16.44 -16.66 5.37
CA CYS A 19 -15.42 -17.43 4.68
C CYS A 19 -15.98 -18.78 4.21
N ARG A 20 -15.69 -19.15 2.96
CA ARG A 20 -16.25 -20.38 2.35
C ARG A 20 -15.54 -21.65 2.81
N PHE A 21 -14.35 -21.53 3.39
CA PHE A 21 -13.59 -22.66 3.91
C PHE A 21 -13.84 -22.92 5.39
N CYS A 22 -13.95 -21.88 6.22
CA CYS A 22 -14.04 -22.03 7.68
C CYS A 22 -15.26 -21.36 8.33
N GLY A 23 -16.08 -20.63 7.57
CA GLY A 23 -17.28 -19.97 8.10
C GLY A 23 -17.01 -18.78 9.03
N GLN A 24 -15.79 -18.28 9.13
CA GLN A 24 -15.50 -17.07 9.91
C GLN A 24 -15.96 -15.80 9.20
N HIS A 25 -16.13 -14.70 9.95
CA HIS A 25 -16.42 -13.40 9.35
C HIS A 25 -15.29 -13.01 8.40
N ASN A 26 -15.65 -12.61 7.18
CA ASN A 26 -14.75 -12.39 6.05
C ASN A 26 -14.93 -10.99 5.44
N GLY A 27 -15.26 -10.02 6.29
CA GLY A 27 -15.42 -8.62 5.95
C GLY A 27 -16.78 -8.23 5.39
N ALA A 28 -16.99 -6.92 5.28
CA ALA A 28 -18.21 -6.29 4.75
C ALA A 28 -17.90 -5.18 3.73
N SER A 29 -16.63 -4.99 3.38
CA SER A 29 -16.17 -3.89 2.53
C SER A 29 -15.24 -4.38 1.42
N ASP A 30 -15.06 -3.54 0.41
CA ASP A 30 -14.03 -3.67 -0.62
C ASP A 30 -12.97 -2.58 -0.44
N PHE A 31 -11.72 -2.94 -0.71
CA PHE A 31 -10.56 -2.07 -0.69
C PHE A 31 -9.96 -1.87 -2.08
N THR A 32 -9.14 -0.83 -2.23
CA THR A 32 -8.44 -0.50 -3.46
C THR A 32 -7.10 0.18 -3.23
N ASP A 33 -6.19 0.10 -4.20
CA ASP A 33 -4.98 0.92 -4.28
C ASP A 33 -5.01 1.93 -5.45
N GLY A 34 -6.17 2.07 -6.09
CA GLY A 34 -6.37 2.88 -7.29
C GLY A 34 -6.16 2.12 -8.61
N VAL A 35 -5.66 0.88 -8.59
CA VAL A 35 -5.52 0.03 -9.79
C VAL A 35 -6.38 -1.22 -9.66
N TYR A 36 -6.32 -1.90 -8.52
CA TYR A 36 -7.14 -3.08 -8.24
C TYR A 36 -8.18 -2.77 -7.16
N VAL A 37 -9.28 -3.50 -7.21
CA VAL A 37 -10.28 -3.59 -6.13
C VAL A 37 -10.28 -5.02 -5.62
N TRP A 38 -10.35 -5.21 -4.30
CA TRP A 38 -10.42 -6.52 -3.68
C TRP A 38 -11.30 -6.50 -2.43
N PRO A 39 -11.94 -7.63 -2.07
CA PRO A 39 -12.70 -7.71 -0.84
C PRO A 39 -11.79 -7.66 0.38
N GLU A 40 -12.25 -7.01 1.46
CA GLU A 40 -11.58 -6.93 2.76
C GLU A 40 -11.05 -8.31 3.21
N GLY A 41 -11.89 -9.35 3.06
CA GLY A 41 -11.55 -10.72 3.44
C GLY A 41 -10.54 -11.44 2.55
N LEU A 42 -10.00 -10.83 1.48
CA LEU A 42 -8.97 -11.48 0.66
C LEU A 42 -7.74 -11.88 1.49
N SER A 43 -7.35 -11.04 2.45
CA SER A 43 -6.25 -11.32 3.38
C SER A 43 -6.44 -12.60 4.18
N HIS A 44 -7.69 -12.89 4.58
CA HIS A 44 -8.06 -14.10 5.31
C HIS A 44 -7.83 -15.36 4.48
N TYR A 45 -8.22 -15.36 3.20
CA TYR A 45 -7.97 -16.49 2.29
C TYR A 45 -6.47 -16.80 2.12
N LEU A 46 -5.62 -15.78 2.11
CA LEU A 46 -4.17 -15.97 1.97
C LEU A 46 -3.56 -16.51 3.26
N LYS A 47 -3.91 -15.91 4.40
CA LYS A 47 -3.32 -16.24 5.71
C LYS A 47 -3.78 -17.59 6.24
N GLU A 48 -5.10 -17.84 6.22
CA GLU A 48 -5.69 -19.00 6.86
C GLU A 48 -5.82 -20.20 5.91
N HIS A 49 -5.85 -19.95 4.59
CA HIS A 49 -6.14 -20.98 3.60
C HIS A 49 -5.09 -21.11 2.50
N GLY A 50 -4.05 -20.28 2.50
CA GLY A 50 -2.94 -20.38 1.54
C GLY A 50 -3.38 -20.20 0.08
N VAL A 51 -4.49 -19.50 -0.17
CA VAL A 51 -4.98 -19.26 -1.53
C VAL A 51 -3.93 -18.47 -2.30
N ARG A 52 -3.52 -19.01 -3.46
CA ARG A 52 -2.57 -18.33 -4.35
C ARG A 52 -3.29 -17.30 -5.20
N LEU A 53 -2.71 -16.10 -5.25
CA LEU A 53 -3.17 -15.03 -6.12
C LEU A 53 -2.59 -15.17 -7.54
N PRO A 54 -3.24 -14.56 -8.54
CA PRO A 54 -2.66 -14.42 -9.87
C PRO A 54 -1.31 -13.69 -9.83
N SER A 55 -0.36 -14.14 -10.66
CA SER A 55 1.03 -13.66 -10.66
C SER A 55 1.16 -12.17 -10.95
N GLU A 56 0.31 -11.64 -11.82
CA GLU A 56 0.28 -10.23 -12.21
C GLU A 56 -0.12 -9.32 -11.05
N PHE A 57 -1.04 -9.77 -10.21
CA PHE A 57 -1.42 -9.04 -9.01
C PHE A 57 -0.29 -9.08 -7.97
N VAL A 58 0.36 -10.24 -7.79
CA VAL A 58 1.52 -10.34 -6.90
C VAL A 58 2.65 -9.42 -7.35
N ALA A 59 2.96 -9.40 -8.65
CA ALA A 59 3.98 -8.52 -9.22
C ALA A 59 3.66 -7.03 -8.99
N HIS A 60 2.39 -6.64 -9.18
CA HIS A 60 1.91 -5.30 -8.90
C HIS A 60 2.11 -4.91 -7.43
N VAL A 61 1.69 -5.77 -6.48
CA VAL A 61 1.83 -5.53 -5.05
C VAL A 61 3.31 -5.34 -4.66
N MET A 62 4.20 -6.19 -5.16
CA MET A 62 5.63 -6.09 -4.86
C MET A 62 6.22 -4.77 -5.36
N ALA A 63 5.93 -4.38 -6.61
CA ALA A 63 6.39 -3.11 -7.16
C ALA A 63 5.94 -1.90 -6.32
N ARG A 64 4.73 -1.95 -5.74
CA ARG A 64 4.24 -0.88 -4.84
C ARG A 64 4.90 -0.86 -3.48
N ILE A 65 5.25 -2.02 -2.94
CA ILE A 65 5.98 -2.11 -1.67
C ILE A 65 7.38 -1.50 -1.87
N ASP A 66 8.07 -1.88 -2.94
CA ASP A 66 9.41 -1.38 -3.27
C ASP A 66 9.41 0.14 -3.47
N ALA A 67 8.45 0.68 -4.23
CA ALA A 67 8.32 2.12 -4.43
C ALA A 67 8.07 2.90 -3.12
N LYS A 68 7.43 2.28 -2.12
CA LYS A 68 7.17 2.91 -0.82
C LYS A 68 8.40 2.88 0.09
N THR A 69 9.27 1.88 -0.04
CA THR A 69 10.53 1.80 0.72
C THR A 69 11.59 2.76 0.21
N ASP A 70 11.54 3.12 -1.07
CA ASP A 70 12.48 4.05 -1.73
C ASP A 70 12.18 5.53 -1.47
N GLY A 71 11.34 5.83 -0.46
CA GLY A 71 10.91 7.16 -0.02
C GLY A 71 12.00 8.07 0.55
N GLY A 72 13.20 8.03 -0.04
CA GLY A 72 14.01 9.21 -0.32
C GLY A 72 14.34 10.07 0.89
N THR A 73 15.35 9.68 1.66
CA THR A 73 16.04 10.56 2.61
C THR A 73 16.89 11.64 1.93
N TRP A 74 16.84 11.75 0.60
CA TRP A 74 17.65 12.69 -0.19
C TRP A 74 17.45 14.15 0.23
N TRP A 75 16.24 14.52 0.67
CA TRP A 75 15.94 15.87 1.16
C TRP A 75 16.61 16.17 2.52
N ARG A 76 17.08 15.17 3.26
CA ARG A 76 17.77 15.39 4.55
C ARG A 76 19.22 15.83 4.37
N THR A 77 19.86 15.48 3.26
CA THR A 77 21.23 15.88 2.94
C THR A 77 21.29 17.12 2.05
N ALA A 78 20.23 17.44 1.31
CA ALA A 78 20.19 18.57 0.38
C ALA A 78 20.29 19.96 1.05
N THR A 79 20.04 20.08 2.36
CA THR A 79 20.03 21.38 3.07
C THR A 79 21.39 21.80 3.64
N MET A 80 22.45 20.97 3.55
CA MET A 80 23.75 21.27 4.18
C MET A 80 24.75 22.01 3.28
N GLU A 81 24.47 22.20 1.99
CA GLU A 81 25.37 22.89 1.05
C GLU A 81 24.70 24.13 0.43
N GLN A 82 24.57 25.20 1.21
CA GLN A 82 24.58 26.56 0.65
C GLN A 82 25.97 27.15 0.88
N PRO A 83 26.75 27.44 -0.17
CA PRO A 83 27.87 28.36 -0.02
C PRO A 83 27.32 29.77 0.27
N ASP A 84 27.96 30.42 1.24
CA ASP A 84 27.77 31.82 1.62
C ASP A 84 28.10 32.75 0.43
N ASP A 85 27.08 33.30 -0.22
CA ASP A 85 27.25 34.41 -1.17
C ASP A 85 27.48 35.70 -0.36
N GLY A 86 28.74 35.93 -0.01
CA GLY A 86 29.21 37.15 0.65
C GLY A 86 28.90 38.43 -0.15
N PRO A 87 28.91 39.60 0.51
CA PRO A 87 28.35 40.83 -0.03
C PRO A 87 29.16 41.35 -1.22
N LYS A 88 28.48 41.68 -2.32
CA LYS A 88 29.07 42.33 -3.50
C LYS A 88 28.95 43.83 -3.37
N ASP A 89 29.93 44.45 -2.69
CA ASP A 89 30.14 45.89 -2.74
C ASP A 89 30.99 46.30 -3.95
N SER A 90 30.60 47.44 -4.55
CA SER A 90 31.38 48.40 -5.34
C SER A 90 31.65 48.15 -6.83
N ALA A 91 31.01 48.97 -7.67
CA ALA A 91 31.69 49.90 -8.60
C ALA A 91 30.75 51.09 -8.91
#